data_AF-A0A512B5X6-F1
#
_entry.id   AF-A0A512B5X6-F1
#
_cell.length_a   1.000
_cell.length_b   1.000
_cell.length_c   1.000
_cell.angle_alpha   90.00
_cell.angle_beta   90.00
_cell.angle_gamma   90.00
#
_symmetry.space_group_name_H-M   'P 1'
#
loop_
_entity.id
_entity.type
_entity.pdbx_description
1 polymer ?
#
loop_
_entity_poly.entity_id
_entity_poly.type
_entity_poly.pdbx_seq_one_letter_code
_entity_poly.pdbx_strand_id
1 'polypeptide(L)'
;MLPKLLVFISAVTVLTGAVQVVAAPLVLSFIGASTDKTSAHFFAIIGMFMVLFGGLLWQTLRQAPVGPEPVFWCGLQKLGAAAAVGLGVLNGIFSGLALGVAFFDLVSGILIFTYWQKLKIKT
;
A
#
# COMPACT_ATOMS: atom_id res chain seq x y z
N MET A 1 15.25 14.01 3.24
CA MET A 1 14.68 12.99 4.17
C MET A 1 13.46 12.30 3.56
N LEU A 2 12.47 13.04 3.03
CA LEU A 2 11.26 12.46 2.45
C LEU A 2 11.48 11.33 1.41
N PRO A 3 12.38 11.45 0.41
CA PRO A 3 12.58 10.35 -0.56
C PRO A 3 13.09 9.05 0.10
N LYS A 4 13.99 9.15 1.08
CA LYS A 4 14.51 7.98 1.82
C LYS A 4 13.41 7.28 2.62
N LEU A 5 12.51 8.06 3.22
CA LEU A 5 11.34 7.52 3.93
C LEU A 5 10.37 6.82 2.96
N LEU A 6 10.13 7.40 1.78
CA LEU A 6 9.28 6.77 0.77
C LEU A 6 9.89 5.48 0.21
N VAL A 7 11.23 5.43 0.06
CA VAL A 7 11.95 4.19 -0.27
C VAL A 7 11.76 3.15 0.84
N PHE A 8 11.86 3.53 2.12
CA PHE A 8 11.58 2.60 3.21
C PHE A 8 10.13 2.07 3.18
N ILE A 9 9.14 2.96 3.01
CA ILE A 9 7.72 2.59 2.90
C ILE A 9 7.47 1.64 1.73
N SER A 10 8.12 1.88 0.59
CA SER A 10 7.95 1.02 -0.59
C SER A 10 8.56 -0.36 -0.38
N ALA A 11 9.72 -0.48 0.28
CA ALA A 11 10.27 -1.78 0.68
C ALA A 11 9.32 -2.54 1.62
N VAL A 12 8.82 -1.87 2.67
CA VAL A 12 7.89 -2.50 3.60
C VAL A 12 6.65 -2.98 2.85
N THR A 13 6.10 -2.16 1.96
CA THR A 13 4.92 -2.51 1.14
C THR A 13 5.17 -3.73 0.25
N VAL A 14 6.36 -3.83 -0.36
CA VAL A 14 6.76 -5.01 -1.15
C VAL A 14 6.84 -6.25 -0.27
N LEU A 15 7.52 -6.15 0.87
CA LEU A 15 7.72 -7.29 1.77
C LEU A 15 6.39 -7.80 2.34
N THR A 16 5.54 -6.90 2.84
CA THR A 16 4.22 -7.27 3.36
C THR A 16 3.31 -7.80 2.24
N GLY A 17 3.36 -7.20 1.05
CA GLY A 17 2.63 -7.68 -0.12
C GLY A 17 3.06 -9.09 -0.52
N ALA A 18 4.36 -9.38 -0.52
CA ALA A 18 4.89 -10.70 -0.85
C ALA A 18 4.46 -11.75 0.19
N VAL A 19 4.51 -11.42 1.48
CA VAL A 19 3.95 -12.28 2.53
C VAL A 19 2.46 -12.52 2.30
N GLN A 20 1.71 -11.50 1.93
CA GLN A 20 0.27 -11.62 1.65
C GLN A 20 -0.04 -12.47 0.41
N VAL A 21 0.81 -12.45 -0.63
CA VAL A 21 0.67 -13.33 -1.80
C VAL A 21 0.83 -14.80 -1.42
N VAL A 22 1.85 -15.11 -0.60
CA VAL A 22 2.21 -16.49 -0.27
C VAL A 22 1.40 -17.04 0.90
N ALA A 23 1.04 -16.18 1.85
CA ALA A 23 0.43 -16.53 3.12
C ALA A 23 -0.80 -15.65 3.44
N ALA A 24 -1.67 -15.41 2.45
CA ALA A 24 -2.92 -14.66 2.63
C ALA A 24 -3.75 -15.08 3.85
N PRO A 25 -3.95 -16.38 4.15
CA PRO A 25 -4.73 -16.80 5.32
C PRO A 25 -4.13 -16.33 6.66
N LEU A 26 -2.80 -16.25 6.74
CA LEU A 26 -2.09 -15.75 7.93
C LEU A 26 -2.34 -14.26 8.14
N VAL A 27 -2.31 -13.48 7.06
CA VAL A 27 -2.57 -12.03 7.14
C VAL A 27 -4.04 -11.76 7.45
N LEU A 28 -4.96 -12.53 6.83
CA LEU A 28 -6.41 -12.44 7.08
C LEU A 28 -6.75 -12.75 8.53
N SER A 29 -6.17 -13.80 9.12
CA SER A 29 -6.40 -14.13 10.53
C SER A 29 -5.89 -13.04 11.48
N PHE A 30 -4.75 -12.42 11.15
CA PHE A 30 -4.19 -11.31 11.92
C PHE A 30 -5.08 -10.07 11.93
N ILE A 31 -5.72 -9.75 10.80
CA ILE A 31 -6.66 -8.61 10.71
C ILE A 31 -8.11 -8.99 11.10
N GLY A 32 -8.34 -10.23 11.54
CA GLY A 32 -9.64 -10.74 11.98
C GLY A 32 -10.68 -10.86 10.87
N ALA A 33 -10.24 -11.15 9.64
CA ALA A 33 -11.11 -11.38 8.48
C ALA A 33 -11.48 -12.86 8.32
N SER A 34 -12.49 -13.16 7.48
CA SER A 34 -12.77 -14.54 7.09
C SER A 34 -11.57 -15.16 6.34
N THR A 35 -11.23 -16.40 6.68
CA THR A 35 -10.11 -17.14 6.08
C THR A 35 -10.58 -18.21 5.10
N ASP A 36 -11.75 -18.03 4.49
CA ASP A 36 -12.22 -18.92 3.44
C ASP A 36 -11.37 -18.79 2.16
N LYS A 37 -11.49 -19.77 1.26
CA LYS A 37 -10.65 -19.84 0.04
C LYS A 37 -10.80 -18.62 -0.86
N THR A 38 -11.99 -18.04 -0.93
CA THR A 38 -12.28 -16.89 -1.78
C THR A 38 -11.61 -15.64 -1.21
N SER A 39 -11.79 -15.38 0.08
CA SER A 39 -11.12 -14.27 0.78
C SER A 39 -9.60 -14.41 0.69
N ALA A 40 -9.05 -15.60 0.93
CA ALA A 40 -7.61 -15.84 0.79
C ALA A 40 -7.09 -15.54 -0.62
N HIS A 41 -7.82 -15.95 -1.66
CA HIS A 41 -7.42 -15.70 -3.04
C HIS A 41 -7.47 -14.20 -3.40
N PHE A 42 -8.54 -13.49 -3.05
CA PHE A 42 -8.63 -12.05 -3.29
C PHE A 42 -7.59 -11.27 -2.48
N PHE A 43 -7.32 -11.67 -1.26
CA PHE A 43 -6.29 -11.03 -0.46
C PHE A 43 -4.89 -11.25 -1.04
N ALA A 44 -4.60 -12.44 -1.59
CA ALA A 44 -3.35 -12.69 -2.33
C ALA A 44 -3.23 -11.79 -3.57
N ILE A 45 -4.32 -11.55 -4.31
CA ILE A 45 -4.34 -10.62 -5.45
C ILE A 45 -4.05 -9.17 -4.99
N ILE A 46 -4.62 -8.73 -3.86
CA ILE A 46 -4.30 -7.43 -3.27
C ILE A 46 -2.80 -7.37 -2.91
N GLY A 47 -2.26 -8.43 -2.32
CA GLY A 47 -0.84 -8.56 -2.02
C GLY A 47 0.04 -8.41 -3.27
N MET A 48 -0.36 -9.01 -4.39
CA MET A 48 0.34 -8.86 -5.67
C MET A 48 0.38 -7.39 -6.11
N PHE A 49 -0.73 -6.66 -6.02
CA PHE A 49 -0.73 -5.23 -6.33
C PHE A 49 0.17 -4.43 -5.39
N MET A 50 0.21 -4.76 -4.09
CA MET A 50 1.16 -4.13 -3.16
C MET A 50 2.61 -4.34 -3.59
N VAL A 51 2.97 -5.56 -4.02
CA VAL A 51 4.31 -5.86 -4.55
C VAL A 51 4.60 -5.02 -5.79
N LEU A 52 3.67 -4.95 -6.74
CA LEU A 52 3.86 -4.21 -8.00
C LEU A 52 3.99 -2.70 -7.77
N PHE A 53 3.08 -2.08 -7.02
CA PHE A 53 3.12 -0.63 -6.75
C PHE A 53 4.24 -0.25 -5.79
N GLY A 54 4.54 -1.08 -4.79
CA GLY A 54 5.70 -0.89 -3.93
C GLY A 54 7.01 -0.99 -4.73
N GLY A 55 7.13 -1.99 -5.61
CA GLY A 55 8.28 -2.17 -6.49
C GLY A 55 8.45 -0.99 -7.45
N LEU A 56 7.35 -0.53 -8.05
CA LEU A 56 7.33 0.65 -8.92
C LEU A 56 7.85 1.88 -8.18
N LEU A 57 7.30 2.19 -7.01
CA LEU A 57 7.73 3.34 -6.21
C LEU A 57 9.20 3.22 -5.79
N TRP A 58 9.64 2.04 -5.36
CA TRP A 58 11.04 1.77 -5.01
C TRP A 58 12.00 2.04 -6.17
N GLN A 59 11.68 1.54 -7.36
CA GLN A 59 12.50 1.75 -8.56
C GLN A 59 12.48 3.20 -9.01
N THR A 60 11.31 3.83 -9.10
CA THR A 60 11.16 5.23 -9.51
C THR A 60 11.94 6.19 -8.62
N LEU A 61 11.94 5.98 -7.29
CA LEU A 61 12.66 6.86 -6.35
C LEU A 61 14.19 6.70 -6.40
N ARG A 62 14.70 5.64 -7.04
CA ARG A 62 16.13 5.35 -7.17
C ARG A 62 16.70 5.68 -8.55
N GLN A 63 15.84 6.05 -9.50
CA GLN A 63 16.24 6.51 -10.82
C GLN A 63 16.22 8.04 -10.88
N ALA A 64 17.15 8.63 -11.64
CA ALA A 64 17.17 10.05 -11.93
C ALA A 64 17.08 10.26 -13.45
N PRO A 65 16.21 11.16 -13.95
CA PRO A 65 15.23 11.96 -13.21
C PRO A 65 14.03 11.12 -12.70
N VAL A 66 13.38 11.59 -11.63
CA VAL A 66 12.20 10.94 -11.04
C VAL A 66 10.94 11.37 -11.81
N GLY A 67 10.30 10.43 -12.50
CA GLY A 67 9.01 10.69 -13.17
C GLY A 67 7.87 10.95 -12.16
N PRO A 68 7.05 12.00 -12.32
CA PRO A 68 5.95 12.28 -11.39
C PRO A 68 4.77 11.31 -11.54
N GLU A 69 4.54 10.71 -12.71
CA GLU A 69 3.36 9.88 -12.98
C GLU A 69 3.34 8.58 -12.14
N PRO A 70 4.43 7.79 -12.01
CA PRO A 70 4.43 6.62 -11.15
C PRO A 70 4.19 6.98 -9.68
N VAL A 71 4.74 8.12 -9.22
CA VAL A 71 4.56 8.60 -7.84
C VAL A 71 3.09 8.93 -7.58
N PHE A 72 2.41 9.58 -8.52
CA PHE A 72 0.97 9.87 -8.42
C PHE A 72 0.15 8.59 -8.25
N TRP A 73 0.33 7.61 -9.13
CA TRP A 73 -0.44 6.37 -9.10
C TRP A 73 -0.16 5.54 -7.84
N CYS A 74 1.07 5.52 -7.35
CA CYS A 74 1.39 4.88 -6.07
C CYS A 74 0.72 5.58 -4.88
N GLY A 75 0.65 6.90 -4.89
CA GLY A 75 -0.06 7.67 -3.87
C GLY A 75 -1.56 7.36 -3.88
N LEU A 76 -2.16 7.30 -5.08
CA LEU A 76 -3.57 6.97 -5.25
C LEU A 76 -3.88 5.54 -4.79
N GLN A 77 -3.01 4.57 -5.09
CA GLN A 77 -3.16 3.19 -4.62
C GLN A 77 -3.18 3.11 -3.09
N LYS A 78 -2.29 3.83 -2.40
CA LYS A 78 -2.25 3.87 -0.93
C LYS A 78 -3.51 4.51 -0.33
N LEU A 79 -3.96 5.64 -0.86
CA LEU A 79 -5.21 6.27 -0.40
C LEU A 79 -6.44 5.38 -0.67
N GLY A 80 -6.50 4.75 -1.84
CA GLY A 80 -7.54 3.81 -2.19
C GLY A 80 -7.57 2.59 -1.27
N ALA A 81 -6.40 2.03 -0.94
CA ALA A 81 -6.28 0.94 0.02
C ALA A 81 -6.77 1.34 1.42
N ALA A 82 -6.35 2.52 1.91
CA ALA A 82 -6.82 3.05 3.19
C ALA A 82 -8.35 3.21 3.24
N ALA A 83 -8.95 3.76 2.19
CA ALA A 83 -10.40 3.91 2.07
C ALA A 83 -11.12 2.55 2.02
N ALA A 84 -10.63 1.61 1.20
CA ALA A 84 -11.22 0.28 1.06
C ALA A 84 -11.16 -0.53 2.37
N VAL A 85 -10.04 -0.50 3.08
CA VAL A 85 -9.90 -1.17 4.39
C VAL A 85 -10.79 -0.49 5.43
N GLY A 86 -10.84 0.85 5.46
CA GLY A 86 -11.73 1.59 6.34
C GLY A 86 -13.21 1.25 6.13
N LEU A 87 -13.67 1.18 4.87
CA LEU A 87 -15.01 0.72 4.52
C LEU A 87 -15.24 -0.74 4.92
N GLY A 88 -14.22 -1.60 4.78
CA GLY A 88 -14.29 -2.98 5.24
C GLY A 88 -14.52 -3.10 6.75
N VAL A 89 -13.89 -2.25 7.57
CA VAL A 89 -14.14 -2.19 9.02
C VAL A 89 -15.55 -1.67 9.31
N LEU A 90 -15.98 -0.59 8.64
CA LEU A 90 -17.33 -0.03 8.83
C LEU A 90 -18.45 -1.02 8.46
N ASN A 91 -18.21 -1.88 7.47
CA ASN A 91 -19.14 -2.92 7.05
C ASN A 91 -19.00 -4.23 7.86
N GLY A 92 -18.13 -4.27 8.89
CA GLY A 92 -17.92 -5.46 9.73
C GLY A 92 -17.18 -6.62 9.04
N ILE A 93 -16.50 -6.36 7.92
CA ILE A 93 -15.71 -7.36 7.17
C ILE A 93 -14.35 -7.60 7.83
N PHE A 94 -13.75 -6.54 8.36
CA PHE A 94 -12.45 -6.57 9.05
C PHE A 94 -12.59 -6.14 10.51
N SER A 95 -11.70 -6.62 11.37
CA SER A 95 -11.64 -6.15 12.75
C SER A 95 -11.07 -4.74 12.86
N GLY A 96 -11.27 -4.08 14.01
CA GLY A 96 -10.71 -2.76 14.29
C GLY A 96 -9.18 -2.69 14.17
N LEU A 97 -8.46 -3.81 14.26
CA LEU A 97 -7.01 -3.86 14.03
C LEU A 97 -6.63 -3.45 12.60
N ALA A 98 -7.51 -3.69 11.62
CA ALA A 98 -7.30 -3.31 10.23
C ALA A 98 -7.24 -1.78 10.04
N LEU A 99 -7.78 -0.99 10.98
CA LEU A 99 -7.64 0.47 10.96
C LEU A 99 -6.18 0.91 11.12
N GLY A 100 -5.33 0.12 11.78
CA GLY A 100 -3.90 0.38 11.84
C GLY A 100 -3.24 0.30 10.46
N VAL A 101 -3.63 -0.68 9.65
CA VAL A 101 -3.19 -0.83 8.26
C VAL A 101 -3.72 0.32 7.42
N ALA A 102 -5.02 0.65 7.55
CA ALA A 102 -5.63 1.77 6.84
C ALA A 102 -4.95 3.10 7.18
N PHE A 103 -4.61 3.33 8.45
CA PHE A 103 -3.90 4.53 8.88
C PHE A 103 -2.49 4.60 8.30
N PHE A 104 -1.75 3.49 8.32
CA PHE A 104 -0.43 3.41 7.69
C PHE A 104 -0.49 3.77 6.20
N ASP A 105 -1.49 3.22 5.49
CA ASP A 105 -1.68 3.49 4.07
C ASP A 105 -2.12 4.94 3.80
N LEU A 106 -2.97 5.51 4.65
CA LEU A 106 -3.40 6.91 4.56
C LEU A 106 -2.21 7.86 4.71
N VAL A 107 -1.41 7.68 5.77
CA VAL A 107 -0.22 8.50 6.03
C VAL A 107 0.78 8.35 4.89
N SER A 108 1.03 7.11 4.45
CA SER A 108 1.92 6.83 3.32
C SER A 108 1.44 7.52 2.04
N GLY A 109 0.15 7.44 1.72
CA GLY A 109 -0.46 8.09 0.57
C GLY A 109 -0.30 9.62 0.61
N ILE A 110 -0.55 10.24 1.76
CA ILE A 110 -0.34 11.70 1.96
C ILE A 110 1.13 12.07 1.72
N LEU A 111 2.09 11.30 2.26
CA LEU A 111 3.51 11.54 2.08
C LEU A 111 3.94 11.41 0.60
N ILE A 112 3.40 10.40 -0.11
CA ILE A 112 3.66 10.20 -1.54
C ILE A 112 3.10 11.38 -2.35
N PHE A 113 1.86 11.81 -2.08
CA PHE A 113 1.26 12.97 -2.77
C PHE A 113 2.01 14.27 -2.49
N THR A 114 2.46 14.47 -1.26
CA THR A 114 3.30 15.62 -0.88
C THR A 114 4.61 15.62 -1.68
N TYR A 115 5.21 14.45 -1.90
CA TYR A 115 6.41 14.34 -2.73
C TYR A 115 6.10 14.57 -4.21
N TRP A 116 4.99 14.03 -4.72
CA TRP A 116 4.54 14.26 -6.10
C TRP A 116 4.33 15.75 -6.41
N GLN A 117 3.68 16.50 -5.51
CA GLN A 117 3.53 17.95 -5.66
C GLN A 117 4.88 18.67 -5.79
N LYS A 118 5.89 18.24 -5.02
CA LYS A 118 7.25 18.79 -5.09
C LYS A 118 7.96 18.45 -6.40
N LEU A 119 7.67 17.30 -7.01
CA LEU A 119 8.21 16.95 -8.32
C LEU A 119 7.62 17.83 -9.42
N LYS A 120 6.29 18.04 -9.40
CA LYS A 120 5.60 18.90 -10.39
C LYS A 120 6.08 20.34 -10.39
N ILE A 121 6.39 20.91 -9.22
CA ILE A 121 6.89 22.29 -9.13
C ILE A 121 8.30 22.45 -9.75
N LYS A 122 9.07 21.36 -9.82
CA LYS A 122 10.45 21.37 -10.35
C LYS A 122 10.54 21.07 -11.84
N THR A 123 9.43 20.69 -12.47
CA THR A 123 9.34 20.34 -13.90
C THR A 123 8.75 21.52 -14.66
#